data_AF-A0A7C7PP84-F1
#
_entry.id   AF-A0A7C7PP84-F1
#
_cell.length_a   1.000
_cell.length_b   1.000
_cell.length_c   1.000
_cell.angle_alpha   90.00
_cell.angle_beta   90.00
_cell.angle_gamma   90.00
#
_symmetry.space_group_name_H-M   'P 1'
#
loop_
_entity.id
_entity.type
_entity.pdbx_description
1 polymer ?
#
loop_
_entity_poly.entity_id
_entity_poly.type
_entity_poly.pdbx_seq_one_letter_code
_entity_poly.pdbx_strand_id
1 'polypeptide(L)'
;MSDGLSGTETSPLKRDMRTLQQMLLDGQTSPAIELSGSLLMRSRSKDERDPFSEARIRMERALMGAVEPSIVGAELRWCVDRLNALHQGSSLHGIALLNLAAWHRNQGESMMALATHAEISPSSGHPDDIRGLSRLETGRIMIGLDDLDPAMRHLWIAKECLSQAGLDAEALASSLEWLDLALEEIDENSPRMSQRVSQAAPRERGGSTWVPANTEDVRQTV
;
A
#
# COMPACT_ATOMS: atom_id res chain seq x y z
N MET A 1 -18.14 -35.14 -14.79
CA MET A 1 -18.10 -34.36 -16.05
C MET A 1 -17.06 -33.29 -15.83
N SER A 2 -15.92 -33.48 -16.50
CA SER A 2 -14.73 -32.64 -16.42
C SER A 2 -14.93 -31.43 -17.31
N ASP A 3 -15.24 -30.28 -16.72
CA ASP A 3 -15.14 -29.01 -17.44
C ASP A 3 -13.66 -28.69 -17.63
N GLY A 4 -13.29 -28.56 -18.90
CA GLY A 4 -11.93 -28.41 -19.36
C GLY A 4 -11.32 -27.13 -18.84
N LEU A 5 -10.24 -27.26 -18.07
CA LEU A 5 -9.23 -26.25 -17.92
C LEU A 5 -8.53 -26.07 -19.27
N SER A 6 -9.13 -25.26 -20.16
CA SER A 6 -8.42 -24.66 -21.28
C SER A 6 -7.35 -23.75 -20.69
N GLY A 7 -6.10 -24.21 -20.69
CA GLY A 7 -4.97 -23.36 -20.32
C GLY A 7 -5.01 -22.08 -21.16
N THR A 8 -5.24 -20.94 -20.51
CA THR A 8 -5.16 -19.64 -21.18
C THR A 8 -3.76 -19.49 -21.76
N GLU A 9 -3.65 -19.52 -23.09
CA GLU A 9 -2.38 -19.23 -23.76
C GLU A 9 -1.87 -17.88 -23.25
N THR A 10 -0.71 -17.89 -22.60
CA THR A 10 -0.10 -16.66 -22.12
C THR A 10 0.38 -15.88 -23.36
N SER A 11 -0.19 -14.70 -23.61
CA SER A 11 0.23 -13.85 -24.73
C SER A 11 1.75 -13.56 -24.67
N PRO A 12 2.42 -13.34 -25.81
CA PRO A 12 3.83 -12.95 -25.82
C PRO A 12 4.12 -11.78 -24.87
N LEU A 13 3.28 -10.73 -24.89
CA LEU A 13 3.36 -9.63 -23.93
C LEU A 13 3.34 -10.10 -22.46
N LYS A 14 2.39 -10.96 -22.07
CA LYS A 14 2.28 -11.45 -20.69
C LYS A 14 3.46 -12.34 -20.29
N ARG A 15 4.06 -13.07 -21.23
CA ARG A 15 5.28 -13.85 -21.00
C ARG A 15 6.45 -12.93 -20.70
N ASP A 16 6.67 -11.92 -21.54
CA ASP A 16 7.79 -11.01 -21.40
C ASP A 16 7.62 -10.07 -20.19
N MET A 17 6.37 -9.77 -19.79
CA MET A 17 6.06 -9.11 -18.52
C MET A 17 6.54 -9.91 -17.29
N ARG A 18 6.47 -11.25 -17.33
CA ARG A 18 7.02 -12.10 -16.26
C ARG A 18 8.55 -12.04 -16.27
N THR A 19 9.17 -11.98 -17.45
CA THR A 19 10.61 -11.77 -17.57
C THR A 19 11.03 -10.43 -16.96
N LEU A 20 10.29 -9.36 -17.24
CA LEU A 20 10.52 -8.05 -16.61
C LEU A 20 10.43 -8.16 -15.09
N GLN A 21 9.38 -8.80 -14.55
CA GLN A 21 9.21 -8.99 -13.10
C GLN A 21 10.38 -9.75 -12.47
N GLN A 22 10.85 -10.82 -13.13
CA GLN A 22 12.01 -11.58 -12.64
C GLN A 22 13.27 -10.71 -12.63
N MET A 23 13.51 -9.92 -13.67
CA MET A 23 14.64 -8.98 -13.70
C MET A 23 14.59 -7.98 -12.53
N LEU A 24 13.41 -7.48 -12.17
CA LEU A 24 13.23 -6.58 -11.02
C LEU A 24 13.58 -7.29 -9.69
N LEU A 25 13.12 -8.53 -9.51
CA LEU A 25 13.44 -9.33 -8.34
C LEU A 25 14.95 -9.63 -8.23
N ASP A 26 15.61 -9.84 -9.37
CA ASP A 26 17.04 -10.13 -9.44
C ASP A 26 17.91 -8.85 -9.38
N GLY A 27 17.30 -7.66 -9.23
CA GLY A 27 18.02 -6.37 -9.17
C GLY A 27 18.64 -5.92 -10.50
N GLN A 28 18.19 -6.48 -11.63
CA GLN A 28 18.73 -6.21 -12.96
C GLN A 28 18.09 -4.96 -13.58
N THR A 29 18.34 -3.78 -12.99
CA THR A 29 17.65 -2.53 -13.35
C THR A 29 17.91 -2.08 -14.80
N SER A 30 19.16 -2.04 -15.26
CA SER A 30 19.48 -1.57 -16.62
C SER A 30 18.77 -2.37 -17.73
N PRO A 31 18.84 -3.72 -17.78
CA PRO A 31 18.11 -4.48 -18.79
C PRO A 31 16.58 -4.43 -18.58
N ALA A 32 16.09 -4.29 -17.34
CA ALA A 32 14.66 -4.08 -17.09
C ALA A 32 14.14 -2.77 -17.69
N ILE A 33 14.92 -1.69 -17.62
CA ILE A 33 14.60 -0.39 -18.25
C ILE A 33 14.48 -0.55 -19.77
N GLU A 34 15.42 -1.24 -20.40
CA GLU A 34 15.40 -1.50 -21.85
C GLU A 34 14.17 -2.33 -22.26
N LEU A 35 13.96 -3.47 -21.60
CA LEU A 35 12.84 -4.36 -21.88
C LEU A 35 11.48 -3.66 -21.67
N SER A 36 11.33 -2.91 -20.59
CA SER A 36 10.09 -2.19 -20.28
C SER A 36 9.72 -1.16 -21.36
N GLY A 37 10.70 -0.57 -22.06
CA GLY A 37 10.45 0.36 -23.17
C GLY A 37 9.78 -0.35 -24.35
N SER A 38 10.29 -1.53 -24.72
CA SER A 38 9.69 -2.38 -25.77
C SER A 38 8.29 -2.85 -25.39
N LEU A 39 8.10 -3.30 -24.14
CA LEU A 39 6.79 -3.75 -23.64
C LEU A 39 5.77 -2.61 -23.59
N LEU A 40 6.19 -1.39 -23.25
CA LEU A 40 5.31 -0.23 -23.27
C LEU A 40 4.80 0.08 -24.68
N MET A 41 5.68 0.01 -25.69
CA MET A 41 5.28 0.19 -27.09
C MET A 41 4.31 -0.90 -27.56
N ARG A 42 4.56 -2.16 -27.17
CA ARG A 42 3.72 -3.31 -27.54
C ARG A 42 2.35 -3.28 -26.87
N SER A 43 2.27 -2.95 -25.58
CA SER A 43 0.99 -2.81 -24.85
C SER A 43 0.08 -1.70 -25.39
N ARG A 44 0.62 -0.79 -26.22
CA ARG A 44 -0.11 0.28 -26.92
C ARG A 44 -0.36 -0.02 -28.40
N SER A 45 0.24 -1.08 -28.94
CA SER A 45 0.12 -1.46 -30.35
C SER A 45 -1.28 -2.00 -30.64
N LYS A 46 -1.64 -2.14 -31.92
CA LYS A 46 -2.92 -2.75 -32.30
C LYS A 46 -2.97 -4.25 -32.00
N ASP A 47 -1.81 -4.90 -32.04
CA ASP A 47 -1.70 -6.37 -32.00
C ASP A 47 -1.63 -6.90 -30.57
N GLU A 48 -1.03 -6.14 -29.65
CA GLU A 48 -0.80 -6.55 -28.26
C GLU A 48 -1.39 -5.55 -27.24
N ARG A 49 -2.42 -4.79 -27.65
CA ARG A 49 -3.03 -3.76 -26.80
C ARG A 49 -3.49 -4.35 -25.46
N ASP A 50 -2.91 -3.89 -24.36
CA ASP A 50 -3.30 -4.30 -23.02
C ASP A 50 -3.17 -3.11 -22.05
N PRO A 51 -4.27 -2.38 -21.77
CA PRO A 51 -4.27 -1.25 -20.86
C PRO A 51 -3.83 -1.57 -19.43
N PHE A 52 -4.01 -2.80 -18.98
CA PHE A 52 -3.62 -3.21 -17.63
C PHE A 52 -2.10 -3.38 -17.55
N SER A 53 -1.50 -4.06 -18.55
CA SER A 53 -0.05 -4.11 -18.70
C SER A 53 0.56 -2.73 -18.92
N GLU A 54 -0.07 -1.86 -19.71
CA GLU A 54 0.41 -0.47 -19.90
C GLU A 54 0.56 0.25 -18.55
N ALA A 55 -0.49 0.24 -17.72
CA ALA A 55 -0.45 0.89 -16.41
C ALA A 55 0.63 0.31 -15.50
N ARG A 56 0.77 -1.02 -15.48
CA ARG A 56 1.83 -1.69 -14.71
C ARG A 56 3.22 -1.27 -15.17
N ILE A 57 3.48 -1.29 -16.48
CA ILE A 57 4.78 -0.96 -17.06
C ILE A 57 5.13 0.50 -16.77
N ARG A 58 4.18 1.43 -16.90
CA ARG A 58 4.42 2.86 -16.59
C ARG A 58 4.78 3.07 -15.12
N MET A 59 4.06 2.40 -14.22
CA MET A 59 4.37 2.43 -12.78
C MET A 59 5.77 1.88 -12.51
N GLU A 60 6.11 0.69 -13.02
CA GLU A 60 7.44 0.08 -12.84
C GLU A 60 8.56 0.97 -13.41
N ARG A 61 8.34 1.60 -14.58
CA ARG A 61 9.27 2.57 -15.18
C ARG A 61 9.48 3.81 -14.33
N ALA A 62 8.42 4.34 -13.71
CA ALA A 62 8.52 5.46 -12.79
C ALA A 62 9.37 5.11 -11.56
N LEU A 63 9.17 3.91 -11.00
CA LEU A 63 9.90 3.42 -9.82
C LEU A 63 11.37 3.10 -10.10
N MET A 64 11.69 2.60 -11.30
CA MET A 64 13.06 2.29 -11.71
C MET A 64 13.90 3.51 -12.11
N GLY A 65 13.31 4.71 -12.16
CA GLY A 65 14.00 5.90 -12.69
C GLY A 65 14.15 5.90 -14.21
N ALA A 66 13.26 5.20 -14.94
CA ALA A 66 13.23 5.17 -16.40
C ALA A 66 12.49 6.37 -17.04
N VAL A 67 12.10 7.34 -16.21
CA VAL A 67 11.41 8.57 -16.58
C VAL A 67 12.09 9.75 -15.89
N GLU A 68 11.88 10.96 -16.40
CA GLU A 68 12.42 12.17 -15.79
C GLU A 68 11.91 12.32 -14.33
N PRO A 69 12.78 12.66 -13.36
CA PRO A 69 12.37 12.81 -11.97
C PRO A 69 11.19 13.76 -11.76
N SER A 70 11.10 14.81 -12.58
CA SER A 70 10.05 15.83 -12.54
C SER A 70 8.64 15.31 -12.87
N ILE A 71 8.52 14.15 -13.54
CA ILE A 71 7.23 13.59 -13.96
C ILE A 71 6.83 12.34 -13.18
N VAL A 72 7.65 11.86 -12.24
CA VAL A 72 7.39 10.61 -11.49
C VAL A 72 6.04 10.68 -10.77
N GLY A 73 5.75 11.76 -10.04
CA GLY A 73 4.47 11.92 -9.34
C GLY A 73 3.27 11.91 -10.30
N ALA A 74 3.39 12.56 -11.46
CA ALA A 74 2.34 12.57 -12.48
C ALA A 74 2.12 11.18 -13.12
N GLU A 75 3.19 10.43 -13.35
CA GLU A 75 3.12 9.05 -13.84
C GLU A 75 2.43 8.12 -12.83
N LEU A 76 2.81 8.20 -11.55
CA LEU A 76 2.18 7.42 -10.48
C LEU A 76 0.70 7.77 -10.33
N ARG A 77 0.35 9.06 -10.35
CA ARG A 77 -1.06 9.48 -10.31
C ARG A 77 -1.85 8.96 -11.50
N TRP A 78 -1.28 9.05 -12.71
CA TRP A 78 -1.93 8.49 -13.90
C TRP A 78 -2.19 6.99 -13.75
N CYS A 79 -1.24 6.23 -13.18
CA CYS A 79 -1.40 4.80 -12.95
C CYS A 79 -2.53 4.51 -11.96
N VAL A 80 -2.62 5.27 -10.87
CA VAL A 80 -3.75 5.19 -9.90
C VAL A 80 -5.08 5.39 -10.62
N ASP A 81 -5.24 6.51 -11.34
CA ASP A 81 -6.48 6.84 -12.04
C ASP A 81 -6.85 5.78 -13.08
N ARG A 82 -5.85 5.29 -13.82
CA ARG A 82 -6.06 4.27 -14.84
C ARG A 82 -6.49 2.93 -14.24
N LEU A 83 -5.84 2.50 -13.17
CA LEU A 83 -6.13 1.22 -12.51
C LEU A 83 -7.45 1.28 -11.74
N ASN A 84 -7.82 2.44 -11.19
CA ASN A 84 -9.14 2.66 -10.62
C ASN A 84 -10.24 2.44 -11.69
N ALA A 85 -10.05 3.03 -12.88
CA ALA A 85 -11.01 2.89 -13.98
C ALA A 85 -11.07 1.47 -14.57
N LEU A 86 -9.98 0.71 -14.52
CA LEU A 86 -9.92 -0.65 -15.07
C LEU A 86 -10.39 -1.72 -14.07
N HIS A 87 -9.93 -1.62 -12.82
CA HIS A 87 -10.18 -2.61 -11.78
C HIS A 87 -9.94 -2.00 -10.38
N GLN A 88 -10.82 -1.11 -9.96
CA GLN A 88 -10.86 -0.56 -8.60
C GLN A 88 -10.78 -1.67 -7.54
N GLY A 89 -10.02 -1.42 -6.48
CA GLY A 89 -9.86 -2.37 -5.37
C GLY A 89 -8.91 -3.54 -5.65
N SER A 90 -8.38 -3.71 -6.88
CA SER A 90 -7.39 -4.76 -7.13
C SER A 90 -6.09 -4.54 -6.36
N SER A 91 -5.31 -5.62 -6.17
CA SER A 91 -3.96 -5.52 -5.62
C SER A 91 -3.08 -4.53 -6.39
N LEU A 92 -3.16 -4.51 -7.73
CA LEU A 92 -2.35 -3.58 -8.53
C LEU A 92 -2.79 -2.12 -8.35
N HIS A 93 -4.10 -1.87 -8.24
CA HIS A 93 -4.61 -0.54 -7.89
C HIS A 93 -4.12 -0.11 -6.50
N GLY A 94 -4.17 -1.03 -5.52
CA GLY A 94 -3.62 -0.82 -4.18
C GLY A 94 -2.11 -0.50 -4.18
N ILE A 95 -1.31 -1.27 -4.92
CA ILE A 95 0.12 -1.03 -5.09
C ILE A 95 0.38 0.36 -5.70
N ALA A 96 -0.41 0.78 -6.69
CA ALA A 96 -0.27 2.12 -7.27
C ALA A 96 -0.55 3.23 -6.25
N LEU A 97 -1.57 3.08 -5.40
CA LEU A 97 -1.85 4.00 -4.30
C LEU A 97 -0.71 4.04 -3.27
N LEU A 98 -0.19 2.88 -2.86
CA LEU A 98 0.95 2.80 -1.94
C LEU A 98 2.20 3.49 -2.51
N ASN A 99 2.50 3.28 -3.79
CA ASN A 99 3.62 3.92 -4.47
C ASN A 99 3.45 5.45 -4.57
N LEU A 100 2.25 5.92 -4.90
CA LEU A 100 1.95 7.36 -4.94
C LEU A 100 2.06 8.00 -3.55
N ALA A 101 1.55 7.34 -2.51
CA ALA A 101 1.64 7.81 -1.13
C ALA A 101 3.11 7.86 -0.65
N ALA A 102 3.91 6.84 -0.97
CA ALA A 102 5.33 6.81 -0.68
C ALA A 102 6.09 7.95 -1.41
N TRP A 103 5.72 8.22 -2.66
CA TRP A 103 6.29 9.37 -3.40
C TRP A 103 5.97 10.70 -2.71
N HIS A 104 4.71 10.95 -2.35
CA HIS A 104 4.33 12.16 -1.59
C HIS A 104 5.10 12.28 -0.28
N ARG A 105 5.23 11.17 0.48
CA ARG A 105 6.00 11.14 1.72
C ARG A 105 7.47 11.51 1.48
N ASN A 106 8.09 10.99 0.42
CA ASN A 106 9.48 11.30 0.05
C ASN A 106 9.67 12.76 -0.42
N GLN A 107 8.61 13.43 -0.87
CA GLN A 107 8.63 14.87 -1.17
C GLN A 107 8.35 15.76 0.06
N GLY A 108 8.12 15.17 1.24
CA GLY A 108 7.70 15.90 2.45
C GLY A 108 6.21 16.30 2.44
N GLU A 109 5.41 15.75 1.53
CA GLU A 109 3.99 16.06 1.38
C GLU A 109 3.12 15.11 2.24
N SER A 110 3.36 15.08 3.55
CA SER A 110 2.72 14.13 4.48
C SER A 110 1.20 14.14 4.42
N MET A 111 0.58 15.31 4.26
CA MET A 111 -0.89 15.41 4.14
C MET A 111 -1.42 14.80 2.85
N MET A 112 -0.66 14.92 1.74
CA MET A 112 -1.03 14.29 0.48
C MET A 112 -0.88 12.77 0.57
N ALA A 113 0.19 12.28 1.22
CA ALA A 113 0.36 10.85 1.48
C ALA A 113 -0.80 10.27 2.32
N LEU A 114 -1.24 10.98 3.39
CA LEU A 114 -2.41 10.60 4.17
C LEU A 114 -3.69 10.57 3.33
N ALA A 115 -3.90 11.58 2.48
CA ALA A 115 -5.05 11.63 1.59
C ALA A 115 -5.07 10.44 0.60
N THR A 116 -3.92 10.08 0.04
CA THR A 116 -3.79 8.90 -0.83
C THR A 116 -4.06 7.59 -0.07
N HIS A 117 -3.52 7.43 1.14
CA HIS A 117 -3.80 6.26 1.98
C HIS A 117 -5.29 6.16 2.37
N ALA A 118 -6.01 7.28 2.48
CA ALA A 118 -7.44 7.27 2.78
C ALA A 118 -8.29 6.62 1.67
N GLU A 119 -7.80 6.58 0.42
CA GLU A 119 -8.46 5.86 -0.68
C GLU A 119 -8.46 4.32 -0.44
N ILE A 120 -7.54 3.82 0.39
CA ILE A 120 -7.48 2.41 0.84
C ILE A 120 -8.34 2.25 2.12
N SER A 121 -9.66 2.30 1.94
CA SER A 121 -10.65 2.13 2.99
C SER A 121 -11.11 0.66 3.14
N PRO A 122 -11.71 0.27 4.29
CA PRO A 122 -12.31 -1.06 4.45
C PRO A 122 -13.37 -1.39 3.38
N SER A 123 -14.02 -0.38 2.79
CA SER A 123 -15.04 -0.52 1.76
C SER A 123 -14.53 -0.44 0.33
N SER A 124 -13.25 -0.14 0.08
CA SER A 124 -12.74 0.03 -1.29
C SER A 124 -12.31 -1.27 -1.99
N GLY A 125 -12.49 -2.42 -1.34
CA GLY A 125 -12.31 -3.76 -1.94
C GLY A 125 -10.86 -4.23 -2.06
N HIS A 126 -9.90 -3.47 -1.52
CA HIS A 126 -8.49 -3.87 -1.49
C HIS A 126 -8.25 -5.06 -0.56
N PRO A 127 -7.29 -5.97 -0.89
CA PRO A 127 -6.96 -7.08 -0.02
C PRO A 127 -6.25 -6.62 1.26
N ASP A 128 -6.19 -7.52 2.26
CA ASP A 128 -5.71 -7.21 3.60
C ASP A 128 -4.23 -6.83 3.66
N ASP A 129 -3.39 -7.37 2.79
CA ASP A 129 -1.98 -6.98 2.66
C ASP A 129 -1.84 -5.49 2.32
N ILE A 130 -2.54 -5.03 1.29
CA ILE A 130 -2.56 -3.63 0.86
C ILE A 130 -3.11 -2.73 1.97
N ARG A 131 -4.21 -3.15 2.60
CA ARG A 131 -4.83 -2.39 3.68
C ARG A 131 -3.89 -2.29 4.89
N GLY A 132 -3.25 -3.39 5.26
CA GLY A 132 -2.30 -3.46 6.35
C GLY A 132 -1.08 -2.56 6.13
N LEU A 133 -0.44 -2.66 4.96
CA LEU A 133 0.70 -1.81 4.58
C LEU A 133 0.32 -0.32 4.56
N SER A 134 -0.87 0.01 4.04
CA SER A 134 -1.38 1.37 4.06
C SER A 134 -1.53 1.91 5.48
N ARG A 135 -2.03 1.10 6.41
CA ARG A 135 -2.27 1.50 7.79
C ARG A 135 -0.97 1.64 8.58
N LEU A 136 0.01 0.77 8.33
CA LEU A 136 1.35 0.89 8.91
C LEU A 136 1.99 2.25 8.55
N GLU A 137 2.00 2.60 7.27
CA GLU A 137 2.55 3.89 6.83
C GLU A 137 1.73 5.09 7.32
N THR A 138 0.40 4.96 7.37
CA THR A 138 -0.46 6.01 7.97
C THR A 138 -0.09 6.23 9.44
N GLY A 139 0.11 5.16 10.21
CA GLY A 139 0.55 5.22 11.61
C GLY A 139 1.89 5.96 11.76
N ARG A 140 2.88 5.61 10.94
CA ARG A 140 4.20 6.25 10.93
C ARG A 140 4.15 7.74 10.57
N ILE A 141 3.29 8.13 9.62
CA ILE A 141 3.09 9.55 9.29
C ILE A 141 2.46 10.28 10.49
N MET A 142 1.45 9.69 11.14
CA MET A 142 0.78 10.29 12.30
C MET A 142 1.73 10.45 13.49
N ILE A 143 2.64 9.49 13.75
CA ILE A 143 3.73 9.65 14.73
C ILE A 143 4.58 10.86 14.39
N GLY A 144 4.98 11.01 13.13
CA GLY A 144 5.77 12.18 12.68
C GLY A 144 5.03 13.52 12.82
N LEU A 145 3.70 13.51 12.92
CA LEU A 145 2.85 14.66 13.19
C LEU A 145 2.53 14.85 14.69
N ASP A 146 3.10 14.01 15.56
CA ASP A 146 2.83 13.97 17.00
C ASP A 146 1.35 13.69 17.34
N ASP A 147 0.61 13.06 16.43
CA ASP A 147 -0.79 12.68 16.64
C ASP A 147 -0.85 11.17 16.93
N LEU A 148 -0.75 10.81 18.21
CA LEU A 148 -0.42 9.47 18.65
C LEU A 148 -1.64 8.55 18.84
N ASP A 149 -2.80 9.07 19.27
CA ASP A 149 -4.05 8.28 19.33
C ASP A 149 -4.47 7.66 17.96
N PRO A 150 -4.50 8.39 16.83
CA PRO A 150 -4.81 7.80 15.54
C PRO A 150 -3.65 6.93 15.04
N ALA A 151 -2.39 7.26 15.39
CA ALA A 151 -1.25 6.41 15.07
C ALA A 151 -1.41 5.02 15.68
N MET A 152 -1.73 4.93 16.98
CA MET A 152 -1.98 3.67 17.68
C MET A 152 -3.12 2.88 17.05
N ARG A 153 -4.24 3.54 16.67
CA ARG A 153 -5.34 2.85 15.97
C ARG A 153 -4.91 2.30 14.61
N HIS A 154 -4.13 3.07 13.85
CA HIS A 154 -3.62 2.62 12.55
C HIS A 154 -2.64 1.45 12.66
N LEU A 155 -1.71 1.49 13.61
CA LEU A 155 -0.78 0.39 13.88
C LEU A 155 -1.49 -0.86 14.38
N TRP A 156 -2.56 -0.71 15.17
CA TRP A 156 -3.38 -1.86 15.58
C TRP A 156 -4.07 -2.53 14.39
N ILE A 157 -4.73 -1.76 13.54
CA ILE A 157 -5.38 -2.27 12.33
C ILE A 157 -4.35 -2.91 11.39
N ALA A 158 -3.17 -2.30 11.26
CA ALA A 158 -2.08 -2.82 10.45
C ALA A 158 -1.63 -4.20 10.94
N LYS A 159 -1.34 -4.37 12.24
CA LYS A 159 -1.03 -5.67 12.85
C LYS A 159 -2.08 -6.73 12.49
N GLU A 160 -3.36 -6.43 12.67
CA GLU A 160 -4.45 -7.39 12.42
C GLU A 160 -4.52 -7.79 10.93
N CYS A 161 -4.48 -6.81 10.01
CA CYS A 161 -4.56 -7.07 8.57
C CYS A 161 -3.33 -7.83 8.05
N LEU A 162 -2.13 -7.43 8.49
CA LEU A 162 -0.87 -8.04 8.05
C LEU A 162 -0.74 -9.48 8.56
N SER A 163 -1.16 -9.74 9.81
CA SER A 163 -1.21 -11.10 10.35
C SER A 163 -2.20 -11.98 9.58
N GLN A 164 -3.38 -11.47 9.25
CA GLN A 164 -4.36 -12.19 8.42
C GLN A 164 -3.85 -12.48 7.01
N ALA A 165 -3.03 -11.59 6.46
CA ALA A 165 -2.41 -11.73 5.15
C ALA A 165 -1.14 -12.62 5.13
N GLY A 166 -0.67 -13.09 6.30
CA GLY A 166 0.56 -13.88 6.43
C GLY A 166 1.86 -13.08 6.26
N LEU A 167 1.80 -11.76 6.44
CA LEU A 167 2.94 -10.84 6.44
C LEU A 167 3.49 -10.69 7.85
N ASP A 168 4.07 -11.78 8.37
CA ASP A 168 4.46 -11.89 9.79
C ASP A 168 5.52 -10.85 10.21
N ALA A 169 6.46 -10.53 9.32
CA ALA A 169 7.52 -9.56 9.60
C ALA A 169 6.94 -8.14 9.75
N GLU A 170 6.04 -7.75 8.85
CA GLU A 170 5.36 -6.46 8.88
C GLU A 170 4.36 -6.38 10.04
N ALA A 171 3.66 -7.48 10.35
CA ALA A 171 2.77 -7.58 11.51
C ALA A 171 3.56 -7.41 12.82
N LEU A 172 4.75 -8.03 12.91
CA LEU A 172 5.66 -7.87 14.05
C LEU A 172 6.18 -6.43 14.16
N ALA A 173 6.61 -5.83 13.04
CA ALA A 173 7.06 -4.44 13.03
C ALA A 173 5.95 -3.49 13.53
N SER A 174 4.72 -3.67 13.03
CA SER A 174 3.56 -2.89 13.47
C SER A 174 3.24 -3.10 14.96
N SER A 175 3.42 -4.32 15.48
CA SER A 175 3.23 -4.64 16.90
C SER A 175 4.27 -3.96 17.78
N LEU A 176 5.53 -3.95 17.37
CA LEU A 176 6.62 -3.31 18.11
C LEU A 176 6.47 -1.78 18.12
N GLU A 177 6.12 -1.18 16.98
CA GLU A 177 5.85 0.26 16.89
C GLU A 177 4.62 0.66 17.73
N TRP A 178 3.58 -0.19 17.76
CA TRP A 178 2.43 0.05 18.63
C TRP A 178 2.80 -0.03 20.11
N LEU A 179 3.61 -1.02 20.50
CA LEU A 179 4.09 -1.19 21.88
C LEU A 179 4.95 -0.01 22.34
N ASP A 180 5.81 0.52 21.47
CA ASP A 180 6.63 1.69 21.77
C ASP A 180 5.77 2.88 22.21
N LEU A 181 4.65 3.13 21.53
CA LEU A 181 3.68 4.16 21.92
C LEU A 181 2.87 3.78 23.16
N ALA A 182 2.46 2.51 23.26
CA ALA A 182 1.59 2.02 24.33
C ALA A 182 2.27 1.98 25.71
N LEU A 183 3.59 1.83 25.74
CA LEU A 183 4.37 1.74 26.97
C LEU A 183 4.62 3.10 27.65
N GLU A 184 4.27 4.21 26.98
CA GLU A 184 4.35 5.55 27.58
C GLU A 184 3.42 5.69 28.80
N GLU A 185 2.18 5.20 28.70
CA GLU A 185 1.25 5.09 29.83
C GLU A 185 0.27 3.94 29.63
N ILE A 186 0.12 3.14 30.70
CA ILE A 186 -0.79 2.01 30.75
C ILE A 186 -1.83 2.27 31.84
N ASP A 187 -3.10 2.22 31.47
CA ASP A 187 -4.24 2.35 32.39
C ASP A 187 -5.23 1.20 32.17
N GLU A 188 -5.52 0.46 33.23
CA GLU A 188 -6.48 -0.66 33.19
C GLU A 188 -7.91 -0.21 32.88
N ASN A 189 -8.24 1.05 33.14
CA ASN A 189 -9.54 1.65 32.88
C ASN A 189 -9.69 2.18 31.44
N SER A 190 -8.58 2.27 30.68
CA SER A 190 -8.62 2.72 29.29
C SER A 190 -9.39 1.73 28.42
N PRO A 191 -10.22 2.20 27.46
CA PRO A 191 -10.88 1.30 26.51
C PRO A 191 -9.86 0.49 25.69
N ARG A 192 -10.27 -0.72 25.31
CA ARG A 192 -9.50 -1.60 24.44
C ARG A 192 -9.26 -0.97 23.08
N MET A 193 -8.13 -1.26 22.46
CA MET A 193 -7.81 -0.75 21.13
C MET A 193 -8.81 -1.24 20.09
N SER A 194 -9.27 -2.49 20.17
CA SER A 194 -10.37 -3.01 19.34
C SER A 194 -11.68 -2.22 19.51
N GLN A 195 -12.00 -1.77 20.74
CA GLN A 195 -13.14 -0.89 20.99
C GLN A 195 -12.92 0.50 20.39
N ARG A 196 -11.73 1.08 20.57
CA ARG A 196 -11.36 2.40 20.00
C ARG A 196 -11.39 2.41 18.47
N VAL A 197 -10.94 1.33 17.84
CA VAL A 197 -10.99 1.16 16.37
C VAL A 197 -12.43 1.06 15.89
N SER A 198 -13.26 0.23 16.53
CA SER A 198 -14.67 0.06 16.13
C SER A 198 -15.54 1.31 16.36
N GLN A 199 -15.19 2.15 17.33
CA GLN A 199 -15.91 3.39 17.64
C GLN A 199 -15.30 4.63 16.98
N ALA A 200 -14.29 4.46 16.13
CA ALA A 200 -13.60 5.57 15.49
C ALA A 200 -14.54 6.41 14.60
N ALA A 201 -14.53 7.73 14.81
CA ALA A 201 -15.27 8.70 14.02
C ALA A 201 -14.39 9.90 13.64
N PRO A 202 -14.77 10.68 12.59
CA PRO A 202 -14.11 11.95 12.29
C PRO A 202 -14.09 12.88 13.51
N ARG A 203 -12.98 13.57 13.73
CA ARG A 203 -12.85 14.51 14.85
C ARG A 203 -13.56 15.82 14.58
N GLU A 204 -14.09 16.41 15.64
CA GLU A 204 -14.70 17.76 15.58
C GLU A 204 -13.67 18.89 15.56
N ARG A 205 -12.48 18.66 16.12
CA ARG A 205 -11.37 19.64 16.17
C ARG A 205 -10.08 19.00 15.71
N GLY A 206 -9.25 19.80 15.03
CA GLY A 206 -7.89 19.42 14.69
C GLY A 206 -6.95 19.50 15.89
N GLY A 207 -5.78 18.87 15.74
CA GLY A 207 -4.71 18.87 16.75
C GLY A 207 -4.23 17.47 17.08
N SER A 208 -3.06 17.44 17.73
CA SER A 208 -2.43 16.23 18.25
C SER A 208 -3.19 15.69 19.45
N THR A 209 -3.35 14.37 19.49
CA THR A 209 -4.02 13.68 20.60
C THR A 209 -3.23 12.46 21.00
N TRP A 210 -3.31 12.12 22.29
CA TRP A 210 -2.71 10.92 22.84
C TRP A 210 -3.63 10.36 23.93
N VAL A 211 -3.60 9.04 24.10
CA VAL A 211 -4.45 8.30 25.04
C VAL A 211 -3.66 7.12 25.62
N PRO A 212 -3.86 6.79 26.92
CA PRO A 212 -3.21 5.62 27.51
C PRO A 212 -3.71 4.31 26.90
N ALA A 213 -2.82 3.32 26.89
CA ALA A 213 -3.11 1.97 26.41
C ALA A 213 -3.78 1.13 27.52
N ASN A 214 -4.64 0.20 27.11
CA ASN A 214 -5.17 -0.80 28.05
C ASN A 214 -4.13 -1.89 28.33
N THR A 215 -3.98 -2.25 29.61
CA THR A 215 -3.03 -3.28 30.08
C THR A 215 -3.09 -4.60 29.32
N GLU A 216 -4.28 -5.05 28.93
CA GLU A 216 -4.42 -6.34 28.30
C GLU A 216 -4.18 -6.29 26.78
N ASP A 217 -4.29 -5.12 26.13
CA ASP A 217 -3.85 -4.97 24.73
C ASP A 217 -2.32 -5.07 24.63
N VAL A 218 -1.60 -4.55 25.63
CA VAL A 218 -0.15 -4.72 25.78
C VAL A 218 0.19 -6.20 25.93
N ARG A 219 -0.49 -6.93 26.83
CA ARG A 219 -0.26 -8.38 27.03
C ARG A 219 -0.56 -9.23 25.78
N GLN A 220 -1.55 -8.85 24.98
CA GLN A 220 -1.92 -9.56 23.75
C GLN A 220 -0.96 -9.29 22.58
N THR A 221 -0.07 -8.32 22.72
CA THR A 221 0.87 -7.93 21.67
C THR A 221 2.28 -8.49 21.91
N VAL A 222 2.57 -8.89 23.15
CA VAL A 222 3.82 -9.56 23.58
C VAL A 222 3.71 -11.08 23.46
#